data_AF-A0A673FKL0-F1
#
_entry.id   AF-A0A673FKL0-F1
#
_cell.length_a   1.000
_cell.length_b   1.000
_cell.length_c   1.000
_cell.angle_alpha   90.00
_cell.angle_beta   90.00
_cell.angle_gamma   90.00
#
_symmetry.space_group_name_H-M   'P 1'
#
loop_
_entity.id
_entity.type
_entity.pdbx_description
1 polymer ?
#
loop_
_entity_poly.entity_id
_entity_poly.type
_entity_poly.pdbx_seq_one_letter_code
_entity_poly.pdbx_strand_id
1 'polypeptide(L)'
;MVRGITFEAIQRRHTTLREKCRRQAVRGPAYMFSKRGTSLTEEEERFLDATEYGNIPVVRKMLEESKTLNVNCLDYMGQNALQLAVENEHLKVIELLLKREGLTRVGDALLLAISKGYVWIVEAIVAHPAFEGGLRLTLSPLEQQLRDDDFYTYDEDGTRFSQDITPMILAAHCKEYEIVHILLLKGCSECAKKQKQDTFSHSQLRMNTYKGLASAAYLSLSSEDPVLTALELSNELAQLANIETEFKNDYRKLSMKCKDFVVGMLDLCRNTEEVEAILNGDVDQSLPSEHHWPCLSRVKLAIKYEVKKFVAHPNCQQQLLTLWYENLSGLRQQSISVKFWTVQGVMVGLPFLAIACWIMPCSKVHHHHSESIHLITLGRLLFSSIV
;
A
#
# COMPACT_ATOMS: atom_id res chain seq x y z
N MET A 1 -40.33 37.49 35.95
CA MET A 1 -41.12 36.96 34.80
C MET A 1 -40.24 35.88 34.16
N VAL A 2 -40.05 34.71 34.78
CA VAL A 2 -40.91 33.51 34.86
C VAL A 2 -41.17 32.87 33.49
N ARG A 3 -40.88 31.55 33.42
CA ARG A 3 -41.05 30.51 32.37
C ARG A 3 -39.83 30.33 31.46
N GLY A 4 -39.00 29.28 31.54
CA GLY A 4 -39.11 27.98 32.22
C GLY A 4 -39.74 26.92 31.32
N ILE A 5 -38.93 26.04 30.72
CA ILE A 5 -39.26 24.63 30.38
C ILE A 5 -37.97 23.79 30.45
N THR A 6 -38.03 22.74 31.26
CA THR A 6 -37.06 21.67 31.56
C THR A 6 -37.41 20.37 30.80
N PHE A 7 -36.40 19.55 30.45
CA PHE A 7 -36.28 18.06 30.58
C PHE A 7 -35.28 17.52 29.54
N GLU A 8 -34.07 17.12 29.94
CA GLU A 8 -33.61 15.72 30.14
C GLU A 8 -33.71 14.79 28.91
N ALA A 9 -32.56 14.35 28.40
CA ALA A 9 -32.28 12.94 28.12
C ALA A 9 -30.79 12.71 27.79
N ILE A 10 -30.19 11.80 28.54
CA ILE A 10 -28.86 11.21 28.39
C ILE A 10 -28.78 10.43 27.08
N GLN A 11 -27.79 10.69 26.22
CA GLN A 11 -27.39 9.72 25.19
C GLN A 11 -25.88 9.54 25.22
N ARG A 12 -25.47 8.39 25.78
CA ARG A 12 -24.13 7.82 25.75
C ARG A 12 -23.62 7.83 24.29
N ARG A 13 -22.47 8.45 24.04
CA ARG A 13 -21.75 8.26 22.77
C ARG A 13 -21.12 6.87 22.79
N HIS A 14 -21.87 5.92 22.23
CA HIS A 14 -21.37 4.61 21.88
C HIS A 14 -20.26 4.76 20.82
N THR A 15 -19.14 4.10 21.11
CA THR A 15 -18.06 3.78 20.19
C THR A 15 -18.61 3.11 18.93
N THR A 16 -18.46 3.73 17.77
CA THR A 16 -18.67 3.04 16.49
C THR A 16 -17.38 2.32 16.11
N LEU A 17 -17.33 1.03 16.48
CA LEU A 17 -16.51 0.06 15.78
C LEU A 17 -17.09 -0.16 14.38
N ARG A 18 -16.16 -0.28 13.41
CA ARG A 18 -16.30 -0.95 12.11
C ARG A 18 -16.76 -0.09 10.93
N GLU A 19 -16.01 -0.21 9.83
CA GLU A 19 -16.60 -0.57 8.54
C GLU A 19 -15.59 -1.42 7.74
N LYS A 20 -15.92 -2.71 7.57
CA LYS A 20 -15.41 -3.53 6.46
C LYS A 20 -15.92 -2.83 5.19
N CYS A 21 -15.10 -2.70 4.16
CA CYS A 21 -15.56 -2.40 2.80
C CYS A 21 -16.54 -3.49 2.34
N ARG A 22 -17.81 -3.36 2.73
CA ARG A 22 -18.94 -4.01 2.11
C ARG A 22 -19.91 -2.89 1.79
N ARG A 23 -19.96 -2.49 0.52
CA ARG A 23 -21.24 -2.04 -0.02
C ARG A 23 -22.14 -3.26 0.07
N GLN A 24 -22.87 -3.39 1.16
CA GLN A 24 -24.01 -4.29 1.21
C GLN A 24 -25.02 -3.65 0.27
N ALA A 25 -25.28 -4.29 -0.87
CA ALA A 25 -26.33 -3.87 -1.77
C ALA A 25 -27.65 -4.07 -1.02
N VAL A 26 -28.06 -3.08 -0.22
CA VAL A 26 -29.41 -3.01 0.34
C VAL A 26 -30.31 -2.61 -0.83
N ARG A 27 -30.64 -3.59 -1.68
CA ARG A 27 -31.57 -3.42 -2.79
C ARG A 27 -32.99 -3.36 -2.21
N GLY A 28 -33.67 -2.24 -2.39
CA GLY A 28 -35.10 -2.13 -2.09
C GLY A 28 -35.93 -2.97 -3.08
N PRO A 29 -37.19 -3.31 -2.78
CA PRO A 29 -38.00 -4.25 -3.57
C PRO A 29 -38.30 -3.82 -5.03
N ALA A 30 -37.85 -2.63 -5.46
CA ALA A 30 -38.08 -2.10 -6.80
C ALA A 30 -37.45 -2.95 -7.93
N TYR A 31 -36.36 -3.69 -7.67
CA TYR A 31 -35.76 -4.56 -8.69
C TYR A 31 -36.66 -5.76 -9.06
N MET A 32 -37.54 -6.21 -8.16
CA MET A 32 -38.51 -7.27 -8.46
C MET A 32 -39.58 -6.83 -9.47
N PHE A 33 -39.72 -5.52 -9.72
CA PHE A 33 -40.74 -4.95 -10.60
C PHE A 33 -40.17 -4.43 -11.92
N SER A 34 -38.87 -4.65 -12.21
CA SER A 34 -38.33 -4.34 -13.53
C SER A 34 -38.94 -5.29 -14.55
N LYS A 35 -39.77 -4.74 -15.43
CA LYS A 35 -40.49 -5.47 -16.48
C LYS A 35 -39.49 -6.00 -17.52
N ARG A 36 -39.32 -7.34 -17.51
CA ARG A 36 -38.89 -8.21 -18.63
C ARG A 36 -37.49 -7.93 -19.23
N GLY A 37 -36.48 -8.61 -18.73
CA GLY A 37 -35.51 -9.30 -19.59
C GLY A 37 -36.12 -10.63 -20.03
N THR A 38 -35.70 -11.20 -21.16
CA THR A 38 -36.17 -12.48 -21.71
C THR A 38 -36.38 -13.55 -20.64
N SER A 39 -37.55 -14.22 -20.61
CA SER A 39 -37.75 -15.37 -19.72
C SER A 39 -36.64 -16.37 -19.96
N LEU A 40 -35.79 -16.60 -18.96
CA LEU A 40 -34.81 -17.69 -18.98
C LEU A 40 -35.53 -18.96 -19.43
N THR A 41 -34.90 -19.68 -20.35
CA THR A 41 -35.37 -21.03 -20.67
C THR A 41 -35.17 -21.93 -19.45
N GLU A 42 -36.00 -22.96 -19.28
CA GLU A 42 -35.82 -23.93 -18.19
C GLU A 42 -34.42 -24.58 -18.24
N GLU A 43 -33.81 -24.69 -19.44
CA GLU A 43 -32.44 -25.15 -19.61
C GLU A 43 -31.40 -24.16 -19.02
N GLU A 44 -31.59 -22.85 -19.23
CA GLU A 44 -30.70 -21.81 -18.67
C GLU A 44 -30.87 -21.67 -17.15
N GLU A 45 -32.11 -21.72 -16.63
CA GLU A 45 -32.36 -21.70 -15.19
C GLU A 45 -31.69 -22.90 -14.50
N ARG A 46 -31.86 -24.11 -15.06
CA ARG A 46 -31.20 -25.31 -14.55
C ARG A 46 -29.68 -25.22 -14.62
N PHE A 47 -29.14 -24.55 -15.64
CA PHE A 47 -27.71 -24.33 -15.78
C PHE A 47 -27.19 -23.38 -14.70
N LEU A 48 -27.87 -22.25 -14.48
CA LEU A 48 -27.52 -21.29 -13.44
C LEU A 48 -27.56 -21.94 -12.05
N ASP A 49 -28.63 -22.67 -11.72
CA ASP A 49 -28.73 -23.43 -10.46
C ASP A 49 -27.57 -24.42 -10.33
N ALA A 50 -27.31 -25.22 -11.36
CA ALA A 50 -26.21 -26.19 -11.33
C ALA A 50 -24.85 -25.53 -11.12
N THR A 51 -24.62 -24.33 -11.66
CA THR A 51 -23.39 -23.57 -11.43
C THR A 51 -23.33 -22.94 -10.03
N GLU A 52 -24.44 -22.42 -9.51
CA GLU A 52 -24.54 -21.83 -8.18
C GLU A 52 -24.27 -22.88 -7.08
N TYR A 53 -24.84 -24.08 -7.22
CA TYR A 53 -24.64 -25.20 -6.28
C TYR A 53 -23.36 -26.01 -6.54
N GLY A 54 -22.60 -25.70 -7.59
CA GLY A 54 -21.32 -26.37 -7.87
C GLY A 54 -21.46 -27.80 -8.43
N ASN A 55 -22.55 -28.11 -9.13
CA ASN A 55 -22.80 -29.44 -9.69
C ASN A 55 -21.99 -29.69 -10.98
N ILE A 56 -20.70 -30.00 -10.79
CA ILE A 56 -19.71 -30.22 -11.86
C ILE A 56 -20.20 -31.16 -12.98
N PRO A 57 -20.75 -32.37 -12.73
CA PRO A 57 -21.14 -33.27 -13.82
C PRO A 57 -22.30 -32.73 -14.64
N VAL A 58 -23.27 -32.07 -14.01
CA VAL A 58 -24.40 -31.45 -14.72
C VAL A 58 -23.93 -30.28 -15.56
N VAL A 59 -23.12 -29.38 -14.99
CA VAL A 59 -22.55 -28.24 -15.73
C VAL A 59 -21.72 -28.71 -16.92
N ARG A 60 -20.84 -29.69 -16.72
CA ARG A 60 -20.05 -30.29 -17.81
C ARG A 60 -20.95 -30.84 -18.92
N LYS A 61 -21.94 -31.66 -18.55
CA LYS A 61 -22.85 -32.31 -19.47
C LYS A 61 -23.63 -31.27 -20.29
N MET A 62 -24.16 -30.24 -19.64
CA MET A 62 -24.90 -29.17 -20.30
C MET A 62 -24.00 -28.35 -21.23
N LEU A 63 -22.76 -28.07 -20.83
CA LEU A 63 -21.80 -27.40 -21.72
C LEU A 63 -21.48 -28.25 -22.96
N GLU A 64 -21.27 -29.55 -22.81
CA GLU A 64 -20.87 -30.45 -23.89
C GLU A 64 -22.02 -30.86 -24.83
N GLU A 65 -23.23 -31.07 -24.30
CA GLU A 65 -24.38 -31.63 -25.04
C GLU A 65 -25.36 -30.57 -25.55
N SER A 66 -25.49 -29.41 -24.89
CA SER A 66 -26.49 -28.41 -25.27
C SER A 66 -26.00 -27.50 -26.40
N LYS A 67 -26.77 -27.44 -27.50
CA LYS A 67 -26.51 -26.54 -28.65
C LYS A 67 -27.21 -25.18 -28.54
N THR A 68 -28.26 -25.11 -27.73
CA THR A 68 -29.14 -23.96 -27.52
C THR A 68 -28.76 -23.12 -26.31
N LEU A 69 -27.89 -23.65 -25.44
CA LEU A 69 -27.54 -23.02 -24.16
C LEU A 69 -26.72 -21.75 -24.39
N ASN A 70 -27.25 -20.61 -23.92
CA ASN A 70 -26.47 -19.40 -23.78
C ASN A 70 -25.66 -19.46 -22.49
N VAL A 71 -24.33 -19.52 -22.61
CA VAL A 71 -23.42 -19.54 -21.44
C VAL A 71 -23.43 -18.21 -20.69
N ASN A 72 -23.79 -17.10 -21.35
CA ASN A 72 -23.88 -15.76 -20.77
C ASN A 72 -25.32 -15.41 -20.33
N CYS A 73 -26.12 -16.41 -19.97
CA CYS A 73 -27.43 -16.16 -19.39
C CYS A 73 -27.32 -15.42 -18.06
N LEU A 74 -28.32 -14.60 -17.75
CA LEU A 74 -28.34 -13.74 -16.57
C LEU A 74 -29.47 -14.17 -15.64
N ASP A 75 -29.19 -14.26 -14.34
CA ASP A 75 -30.19 -14.53 -13.33
C ASP A 75 -31.13 -13.32 -13.09
N TYR A 76 -32.05 -13.46 -12.12
CA TYR A 76 -32.98 -12.39 -11.75
C TYR A 76 -32.30 -11.16 -11.11
N MET A 77 -31.05 -11.29 -10.65
CA MET A 77 -30.20 -10.20 -10.17
C MET A 77 -29.29 -9.62 -11.27
N GLY A 78 -29.39 -10.15 -12.49
CA GLY A 78 -28.53 -9.79 -13.60
C GLY A 78 -27.10 -10.32 -13.45
N GLN A 79 -26.87 -11.49 -12.85
CA GLN A 79 -25.55 -12.11 -12.67
C GLN A 79 -25.37 -13.27 -13.65
N ASN A 80 -24.16 -13.41 -14.20
CA ASN A 80 -23.76 -14.50 -15.09
C ASN A 80 -23.33 -15.74 -14.28
N ALA A 81 -23.40 -16.92 -14.89
CA ALA A 81 -22.95 -18.20 -14.32
C ALA A 81 -21.53 -18.15 -13.74
N LEU A 82 -20.61 -17.41 -14.39
CA LEU A 82 -19.25 -17.22 -13.89
C LEU A 82 -19.21 -16.43 -12.58
N GLN A 83 -20.01 -15.35 -12.45
CA GLN A 83 -20.07 -14.54 -11.24
C GLN A 83 -20.63 -15.35 -10.07
N LEU A 84 -21.68 -16.15 -10.31
CA LEU A 84 -22.27 -17.06 -9.31
C LEU A 84 -21.27 -18.13 -8.86
N ALA A 85 -20.57 -18.76 -9.80
CA ALA A 85 -19.57 -19.77 -9.49
C ALA A 85 -18.39 -19.20 -8.68
N VAL A 86 -17.96 -17.97 -8.97
CA VAL A 86 -16.92 -17.26 -8.21
C VAL A 86 -17.42 -16.85 -6.83
N GLU A 87 -18.66 -16.39 -6.70
CA GLU A 87 -19.24 -15.99 -5.42
C GLU A 87 -19.25 -17.14 -4.40
N ASN A 88 -19.51 -18.37 -4.89
CA ASN A 88 -19.58 -19.61 -4.10
C ASN A 88 -18.27 -20.44 -4.11
N GLU A 89 -17.18 -19.91 -4.67
CA GLU A 89 -15.84 -20.54 -4.66
C GLU A 89 -15.75 -21.91 -5.39
N HIS A 90 -16.55 -22.11 -6.44
CA HIS A 90 -16.58 -23.37 -7.19
C HIS A 90 -15.46 -23.45 -8.25
N LEU A 91 -14.21 -23.59 -7.82
CA LEU A 91 -13.02 -23.60 -8.69
C LEU A 91 -13.16 -24.53 -9.90
N LYS A 92 -13.66 -25.76 -9.70
CA LYS A 92 -13.77 -26.73 -10.80
C LYS A 92 -14.82 -26.36 -11.84
N VAL A 93 -15.90 -25.71 -11.41
CA VAL A 93 -16.91 -25.17 -12.32
C VAL A 93 -16.35 -23.98 -13.09
N ILE A 94 -15.62 -23.09 -12.41
CA ILE A 94 -14.95 -21.93 -13.02
C ILE A 94 -13.97 -22.38 -14.10
N GLU A 95 -13.12 -23.38 -13.83
CA GLU A 95 -12.20 -23.95 -14.83
C GLU A 95 -12.91 -24.52 -16.06
N LEU A 96 -14.14 -25.05 -15.89
CA LEU A 96 -14.93 -25.56 -17.01
C LEU A 96 -15.56 -24.43 -17.82
N LEU A 97 -16.05 -23.38 -17.15
CA LEU A 97 -16.60 -22.20 -17.79
C LEU A 97 -15.51 -21.47 -18.59
N LEU A 98 -14.33 -21.25 -18.00
CA LEU A 98 -13.20 -20.57 -18.62
C LEU A 98 -12.61 -21.29 -19.85
N LYS A 99 -12.96 -22.56 -20.10
CA LYS A 99 -12.59 -23.25 -21.34
C LYS A 99 -13.43 -22.83 -22.54
N ARG A 100 -14.56 -22.16 -22.32
CA ARG A 100 -15.43 -21.67 -23.38
C ARG A 100 -15.02 -20.27 -23.80
N GLU A 101 -15.02 -20.05 -25.11
CA GLU A 101 -14.80 -18.72 -25.68
C GLU A 101 -16.08 -17.87 -25.59
N GLY A 102 -15.92 -16.54 -25.59
CA GLY A 102 -17.05 -15.60 -25.62
C GLY A 102 -17.72 -15.33 -24.27
N LEU A 103 -17.06 -15.64 -23.14
CA LEU A 103 -17.56 -15.25 -21.82
C LEU A 103 -17.59 -13.72 -21.65
N THR A 104 -18.72 -13.21 -21.16
CA THR A 104 -18.87 -11.80 -20.75
C THR A 104 -18.66 -11.66 -19.23
N ARG A 105 -18.43 -10.43 -18.76
CA ARG A 105 -18.30 -10.08 -17.32
C ARG A 105 -17.17 -10.79 -16.57
N VAL A 106 -16.15 -11.27 -17.28
CA VAL A 106 -14.96 -11.90 -16.70
C VAL A 106 -14.17 -10.93 -15.82
N GLY A 107 -14.18 -9.64 -16.15
CA GLY A 107 -13.55 -8.58 -15.35
C GLY A 107 -14.22 -8.36 -13.99
N ASP A 108 -15.55 -8.34 -13.92
CA ASP A 108 -16.24 -8.26 -12.62
C ASP A 108 -15.97 -9.51 -11.76
N ALA A 109 -15.99 -10.69 -12.38
CA ALA A 109 -15.64 -11.94 -11.71
C ALA A 109 -14.22 -11.91 -11.12
N LEU A 110 -13.25 -11.33 -11.84
CA LEU A 110 -11.90 -11.10 -11.34
C LEU A 110 -11.90 -10.16 -10.12
N LEU A 111 -12.55 -9.01 -10.21
CA LEU A 111 -12.61 -8.06 -9.09
C LEU A 111 -13.31 -8.65 -7.86
N LEU A 112 -14.35 -9.46 -8.07
CA LEU A 112 -15.01 -10.21 -7.00
C LEU A 112 -14.04 -11.19 -6.33
N ALA A 113 -13.33 -12.02 -7.10
CA ALA A 113 -12.36 -12.98 -6.59
C ALA A 113 -11.26 -12.29 -5.77
N ILE A 114 -10.74 -11.15 -6.26
CA ILE A 114 -9.75 -10.33 -5.54
C ILE A 114 -10.33 -9.80 -4.23
N SER A 115 -11.56 -9.29 -4.24
CA SER A 115 -12.20 -8.75 -3.03
C SER A 115 -12.44 -9.79 -1.94
N LYS A 116 -12.53 -11.07 -2.32
CA LYS A 116 -12.73 -12.22 -1.43
C LYS A 116 -11.41 -12.88 -1.00
N GLY A 117 -10.31 -12.63 -1.72
CA GLY A 117 -9.01 -13.25 -1.47
C GLY A 117 -8.86 -14.65 -2.07
N TYR A 118 -9.61 -14.99 -3.13
CA TYR A 118 -9.56 -16.32 -3.74
C TYR A 118 -8.39 -16.48 -4.71
N VAL A 119 -7.21 -16.80 -4.18
CA VAL A 119 -5.94 -16.86 -4.92
C VAL A 119 -6.01 -17.79 -6.14
N TRP A 120 -6.47 -19.03 -5.95
CA TRP A 120 -6.56 -20.03 -7.03
C TRP A 120 -7.53 -19.64 -8.14
N ILE A 121 -8.65 -19.00 -7.77
CA ILE A 121 -9.64 -18.52 -8.73
C ILE A 121 -9.07 -17.35 -9.52
N VAL A 122 -8.38 -16.42 -8.85
CA VAL A 122 -7.69 -15.31 -9.52
C VAL A 122 -6.66 -15.84 -10.52
N GLU A 123 -5.85 -16.82 -10.14
CA GLU A 123 -4.86 -17.43 -11.03
C GLU A 123 -5.52 -18.07 -12.27
N ALA A 124 -6.60 -18.84 -12.07
CA ALA A 124 -7.36 -19.44 -13.16
C ALA A 124 -7.96 -18.39 -14.11
N ILE A 125 -8.54 -17.31 -13.57
CA ILE A 125 -9.14 -16.23 -14.36
C ILE A 125 -8.07 -15.44 -15.12
N VAL A 126 -6.93 -15.11 -14.49
CA VAL A 126 -5.84 -14.35 -15.12
C VAL A 126 -5.12 -15.17 -16.20
N ALA A 127 -5.15 -16.50 -16.12
CA ALA A 127 -4.65 -17.38 -17.18
C ALA A 127 -5.53 -17.40 -18.44
N HIS A 128 -6.75 -16.86 -18.38
CA HIS A 128 -7.69 -16.84 -19.50
C HIS A 128 -7.20 -15.90 -20.64
N PRO A 129 -7.38 -16.28 -21.93
CA PRO A 129 -6.94 -15.46 -23.08
C PRO A 129 -7.55 -14.06 -23.13
N ALA A 130 -8.69 -13.82 -22.46
CA ALA A 130 -9.28 -12.48 -22.37
C ALA A 130 -8.37 -11.46 -21.65
N PHE A 131 -7.38 -11.91 -20.89
CA PHE A 131 -6.35 -11.08 -20.24
C PHE A 131 -4.98 -11.17 -20.94
N GLU A 132 -4.90 -11.83 -22.09
CA GLU A 132 -3.67 -11.92 -22.88
C GLU A 132 -3.22 -10.51 -23.31
N GLY A 133 -1.95 -10.20 -23.08
CA GLY A 133 -1.38 -8.87 -23.32
C GLY A 133 -1.47 -7.88 -22.15
N GLY A 134 -2.08 -8.24 -21.01
CA GLY A 134 -2.01 -7.47 -19.75
C GLY A 134 -2.70 -6.09 -19.75
N LEU A 135 -3.08 -5.57 -20.92
CA LEU A 135 -3.67 -4.24 -21.10
C LEU A 135 -4.96 -4.08 -20.28
N ARG A 136 -5.77 -5.14 -20.14
CA ARG A 136 -7.01 -5.08 -19.37
C ARG A 136 -6.83 -5.09 -17.85
N LEU A 137 -5.63 -5.43 -17.35
CA LEU A 137 -5.27 -5.38 -15.93
C LEU A 137 -4.74 -4.00 -15.52
N THR A 138 -4.14 -3.27 -16.46
CA THR A 138 -3.53 -1.96 -16.22
C THR A 138 -4.52 -0.80 -16.40
N LEU A 139 -5.50 -0.94 -17.30
CA LEU A 139 -6.49 0.09 -17.56
C LEU A 139 -7.58 0.10 -16.48
N SER A 140 -8.04 1.30 -16.13
CA SER A 140 -9.24 1.45 -15.31
C SER A 140 -10.49 1.09 -16.12
N PRO A 141 -11.54 0.55 -15.47
CA PRO A 141 -12.83 0.35 -16.11
C PRO A 141 -13.37 1.60 -16.84
N LEU A 142 -13.08 2.81 -16.32
CA LEU A 142 -13.44 4.08 -16.96
C LEU A 142 -12.74 4.29 -18.32
N GLU A 143 -11.44 4.01 -18.40
CA GLU A 143 -10.67 4.10 -19.66
C GLU A 143 -11.06 2.99 -20.66
N GLN A 144 -11.59 1.88 -20.16
CA GLN A 144 -12.06 0.75 -20.97
C GLN A 144 -13.48 0.91 -21.46
N GLN A 145 -14.31 1.74 -20.81
CA GLN A 145 -15.68 2.00 -21.25
C GLN A 145 -15.74 2.65 -22.64
N LEU A 146 -14.66 3.34 -23.06
CA LEU A 146 -14.48 3.83 -24.43
C LEU A 146 -14.30 2.71 -25.47
N ARG A 147 -14.10 1.46 -25.03
CA ARG A 147 -13.92 0.27 -25.87
C ARG A 147 -15.16 -0.64 -25.95
N ASP A 148 -16.28 -0.24 -25.33
CA ASP A 148 -17.62 -0.83 -25.52
C ASP A 148 -17.72 -2.35 -25.24
N ASP A 149 -17.04 -2.84 -24.19
CA ASP A 149 -17.13 -4.23 -23.76
C ASP A 149 -17.78 -4.34 -22.37
N ASP A 150 -18.79 -5.20 -22.20
CA ASP A 150 -19.46 -5.58 -20.92
C ASP A 150 -18.54 -6.34 -19.94
N PHE A 151 -17.26 -6.02 -19.94
CA PHE A 151 -16.22 -6.82 -19.30
C PHE A 151 -16.19 -6.65 -17.78
N TYR A 152 -16.38 -5.42 -17.29
CA TYR A 152 -16.43 -5.09 -15.85
C TYR A 152 -17.86 -4.81 -15.34
N THR A 153 -18.86 -4.92 -16.22
CA THR A 153 -20.27 -4.76 -15.88
C THR A 153 -20.70 -5.84 -14.89
N TYR A 154 -21.34 -5.42 -13.80
CA TYR A 154 -21.88 -6.32 -12.79
C TYR A 154 -23.32 -6.71 -13.15
N ASP A 155 -24.17 -5.70 -13.36
CA ASP A 155 -25.58 -5.79 -13.74
C ASP A 155 -25.93 -4.66 -14.73
N GLU A 156 -27.20 -4.57 -15.12
CA GLU A 156 -27.70 -3.51 -16.02
C GLU A 156 -27.54 -2.09 -15.43
N ASP A 157 -27.36 -1.97 -14.10
CA ASP A 157 -27.21 -0.70 -13.39
C ASP A 157 -25.73 -0.24 -13.31
N GLY A 158 -24.77 -1.08 -13.72
CA GLY A 158 -23.37 -0.71 -13.91
C GLY A 158 -22.35 -1.67 -13.28
N THR A 159 -21.29 -1.12 -12.68
CA THR A 159 -20.14 -1.88 -12.16
C THR A 159 -20.19 -2.03 -10.63
N ARG A 160 -19.69 -3.15 -10.09
CA ARG A 160 -19.69 -3.44 -8.65
C ARG A 160 -18.82 -2.48 -7.85
N PHE A 161 -17.67 -2.14 -8.40
CA PHE A 161 -16.67 -1.24 -7.82
C PHE A 161 -16.74 0.12 -8.50
N SER A 162 -16.09 1.14 -7.91
CA SER A 162 -15.93 2.42 -8.62
C SER A 162 -15.14 2.18 -9.92
N GLN A 163 -15.54 2.84 -11.01
CA GLN A 163 -14.91 2.71 -12.33
C GLN A 163 -13.43 3.12 -12.35
N ASP A 164 -12.96 3.77 -11.28
CA ASP A 164 -11.57 4.17 -11.07
C ASP A 164 -10.70 3.05 -10.47
N ILE A 165 -11.28 1.91 -10.10
CA ILE A 165 -10.57 0.85 -9.38
C ILE A 165 -10.08 -0.19 -10.38
N THR A 166 -8.76 -0.27 -10.55
CA THR A 166 -8.10 -1.36 -11.28
C THR A 166 -7.98 -2.62 -10.40
N PRO A 167 -7.84 -3.82 -10.99
CA PRO A 167 -7.58 -5.05 -10.24
C PRO A 167 -6.38 -4.94 -9.30
N MET A 168 -5.31 -4.27 -9.73
CA MET A 168 -4.11 -4.02 -8.91
C MET A 168 -4.41 -3.15 -7.69
N ILE A 169 -5.13 -2.04 -7.89
CA ILE A 169 -5.54 -1.14 -6.80
C ILE A 169 -6.42 -1.88 -5.80
N LEU A 170 -7.36 -2.71 -6.28
CA LEU A 170 -8.22 -3.49 -5.40
C LEU A 170 -7.43 -4.52 -4.57
N ALA A 171 -6.51 -5.25 -5.19
CA ALA A 171 -5.66 -6.22 -4.51
C ALA A 171 -4.79 -5.55 -3.42
N ALA A 172 -4.21 -4.39 -3.76
CA ALA A 172 -3.45 -3.56 -2.83
C ALA A 172 -4.30 -3.07 -1.64
N HIS A 173 -5.56 -2.68 -1.89
CA HIS A 173 -6.50 -2.27 -0.84
C HIS A 173 -6.87 -3.42 0.10
N CYS A 174 -7.06 -4.63 -0.45
CA CYS A 174 -7.35 -5.83 0.33
C CYS A 174 -6.13 -6.38 1.09
N LYS A 175 -4.91 -5.90 0.77
CA LYS A 175 -3.64 -6.36 1.35
C LYS A 175 -3.33 -7.84 1.07
N GLU A 176 -3.75 -8.32 -0.08
CA GLU A 176 -3.54 -9.72 -0.50
C GLU A 176 -2.21 -9.84 -1.25
N TYR A 177 -1.13 -10.17 -0.53
CA TYR A 177 0.23 -10.21 -1.07
C TYR A 177 0.39 -11.17 -2.25
N GLU A 178 -0.21 -12.37 -2.15
CA GLU A 178 -0.14 -13.39 -3.20
C GLU A 178 -0.82 -12.93 -4.49
N ILE A 179 -2.00 -12.31 -4.37
CA ILE A 179 -2.74 -11.77 -5.51
C ILE A 179 -1.98 -10.59 -6.14
N VAL A 180 -1.42 -9.68 -5.32
CA VAL A 180 -0.58 -8.57 -5.82
C VAL A 180 0.62 -9.13 -6.59
N HIS A 181 1.27 -10.17 -6.09
CA HIS A 181 2.38 -10.82 -6.77
C HIS A 181 1.97 -11.43 -8.12
N ILE A 182 0.87 -12.18 -8.17
CA ILE A 182 0.33 -12.75 -9.42
C ILE A 182 0.04 -11.65 -10.44
N LEU A 183 -0.59 -10.57 -10.01
CA LEU A 183 -0.94 -9.44 -10.88
C LEU A 183 0.31 -8.68 -11.35
N LEU A 184 1.34 -8.51 -10.51
CA LEU A 184 2.60 -7.86 -10.89
C LEU A 184 3.33 -8.68 -11.97
N LEU A 185 3.42 -10.01 -11.78
CA LEU A 185 4.04 -10.91 -12.77
C LEU A 185 3.37 -10.81 -14.15
N LYS A 186 2.06 -10.57 -14.19
CA LYS A 186 1.29 -10.48 -15.44
C LYS A 186 1.17 -9.07 -16.01
N GLY A 187 1.20 -8.03 -15.18
CA GLY A 187 1.07 -6.63 -15.59
C GLY A 187 2.39 -5.94 -15.95
N CYS A 188 3.52 -6.35 -15.36
CA CYS A 188 4.81 -5.69 -15.54
C CYS A 188 5.42 -5.80 -16.95
N SER A 189 4.90 -6.66 -17.84
CA SER A 189 5.46 -6.79 -19.20
C SER A 189 5.23 -5.55 -20.09
N GLU A 190 4.28 -4.66 -19.77
CA GLU A 190 3.96 -3.50 -20.63
C GLU A 190 3.92 -2.12 -19.93
N CYS A 191 3.99 -2.04 -18.60
CA CYS A 191 3.84 -0.78 -17.84
C CYS A 191 4.86 0.31 -18.21
N ALA A 192 6.05 -0.04 -18.72
CA ALA A 192 7.11 0.92 -19.03
C ALA A 192 6.77 1.89 -20.19
N LYS A 193 5.72 1.65 -20.98
CA LYS A 193 5.48 2.38 -22.24
C LYS A 193 4.45 3.51 -22.18
N LYS A 194 3.66 3.67 -21.11
CA LYS A 194 2.45 4.54 -21.16
C LYS A 194 2.32 5.63 -20.10
N GLN A 195 3.32 5.86 -19.25
CA GLN A 195 3.25 6.91 -18.21
C GLN A 195 3.27 8.37 -18.74
N LYS A 196 3.08 8.59 -20.05
CA LYS A 196 3.12 9.92 -20.69
C LYS A 196 1.77 10.40 -21.25
N GLN A 197 0.69 9.64 -21.07
CA GLN A 197 -0.57 10.02 -21.70
C GLN A 197 -1.74 9.69 -20.78
N ASP A 198 -2.00 10.57 -19.82
CA ASP A 198 -3.33 11.18 -19.67
C ASP A 198 -3.30 12.29 -18.61
N THR A 199 -3.45 13.52 -19.10
CA THR A 199 -3.25 14.78 -18.35
C THR A 199 -4.55 15.30 -17.74
N PHE A 200 -5.55 14.44 -17.54
CA PHE A 200 -6.78 14.85 -16.87
C PHE A 200 -7.50 13.64 -16.28
N SER A 201 -7.11 13.23 -15.07
CA SER A 201 -7.88 12.22 -14.34
C SER A 201 -8.38 12.77 -13.02
N HIS A 202 -9.66 12.48 -12.79
CA HIS A 202 -10.44 12.83 -11.61
C HIS A 202 -9.62 12.64 -10.33
N SER A 203 -9.82 13.56 -9.38
CA SER A 203 -9.21 13.52 -8.05
C SER A 203 -9.41 12.16 -7.35
N GLN A 204 -10.50 11.46 -7.66
CA GLN A 204 -10.81 10.12 -7.15
C GLN A 204 -9.92 9.01 -7.71
N LEU A 205 -9.62 8.98 -9.03
CA LEU A 205 -8.68 8.02 -9.61
C LEU A 205 -7.30 8.21 -9.01
N ARG A 206 -6.81 9.45 -8.99
CA ARG A 206 -5.50 9.76 -8.42
C ARG A 206 -5.39 9.31 -6.96
N MET A 207 -6.41 9.59 -6.15
CA MET A 207 -6.47 9.14 -4.76
C MET A 207 -6.43 7.61 -4.66
N ASN A 208 -7.21 6.88 -5.47
CA ASN A 208 -7.23 5.42 -5.48
C ASN A 208 -5.88 4.83 -5.91
N THR A 209 -5.22 5.42 -6.90
CA THR A 209 -3.87 5.04 -7.31
C THR A 209 -2.87 5.20 -6.16
N TYR A 210 -2.88 6.34 -5.47
CA TYR A 210 -2.01 6.55 -4.30
C TYR A 210 -2.34 5.60 -3.14
N LYS A 211 -3.61 5.25 -2.93
CA LYS A 211 -3.99 4.24 -1.93
C LYS A 211 -3.42 2.85 -2.27
N GLY A 212 -3.35 2.50 -3.56
CA GLY A 212 -2.72 1.28 -4.04
C GLY A 212 -1.19 1.30 -3.86
N LEU A 213 -0.53 2.36 -4.33
CA LEU A 213 0.93 2.54 -4.25
C LEU A 213 1.45 2.58 -2.81
N ALA A 214 0.70 3.21 -1.90
CA ALA A 214 1.06 3.30 -0.47
C ALA A 214 0.76 2.02 0.32
N SER A 215 0.27 0.95 -0.33
CA SER A 215 0.04 -0.32 0.35
C SER A 215 1.35 -1.05 0.63
N ALA A 216 1.47 -1.68 1.79
CA ALA A 216 2.65 -2.45 2.16
C ALA A 216 2.90 -3.63 1.21
N ALA A 217 1.84 -4.26 0.69
CA ALA A 217 1.95 -5.35 -0.27
C ALA A 217 2.58 -4.89 -1.59
N TYR A 218 2.16 -3.74 -2.11
CA TYR A 218 2.74 -3.18 -3.32
C TYR A 218 4.20 -2.76 -3.08
N LEU A 219 4.47 -1.95 -2.05
CA LEU A 219 5.83 -1.50 -1.72
C LEU A 219 6.82 -2.66 -1.57
N SER A 220 6.43 -3.73 -0.87
CA SER A 220 7.34 -4.85 -0.60
C SER A 220 7.65 -5.70 -1.84
N LEU A 221 6.72 -5.78 -2.80
CA LEU A 221 6.83 -6.69 -3.95
C LEU A 221 7.27 -6.00 -5.25
N SER A 222 6.97 -4.70 -5.40
CA SER A 222 7.24 -3.97 -6.64
C SER A 222 8.57 -3.20 -6.62
N SER A 223 9.07 -2.82 -5.45
CA SER A 223 10.24 -1.95 -5.32
C SER A 223 11.48 -2.73 -4.89
N GLU A 224 12.62 -2.38 -5.50
CA GLU A 224 13.92 -2.95 -5.16
C GLU A 224 14.39 -2.47 -3.78
N ASP A 225 14.25 -1.17 -3.50
CA ASP A 225 14.44 -0.57 -2.17
C ASP A 225 13.10 -0.05 -1.62
N PRO A 226 12.38 -0.87 -0.82
CA PRO A 226 11.10 -0.51 -0.24
C PRO A 226 11.21 0.59 0.81
N VAL A 227 12.36 0.73 1.48
CA VAL A 227 12.55 1.75 2.53
C VAL A 227 12.66 3.12 1.88
N LEU A 228 13.52 3.26 0.86
CA LEU A 228 13.67 4.53 0.14
C LEU A 228 12.38 4.93 -0.56
N THR A 229 11.77 4.01 -1.29
CA THR A 229 10.52 4.26 -2.03
C THR A 229 9.39 4.70 -1.09
N ALA A 230 9.26 4.06 0.08
CA ALA A 230 8.26 4.44 1.07
C ALA A 230 8.52 5.82 1.69
N LEU A 231 9.80 6.18 1.92
CA LEU A 231 10.18 7.49 2.43
C LEU A 231 9.85 8.60 1.42
N GLU A 232 10.23 8.44 0.16
CA GLU A 232 9.95 9.40 -0.92
C GLU A 232 8.44 9.56 -1.12
N LEU A 233 7.71 8.45 -1.27
CA LEU A 233 6.26 8.45 -1.41
C LEU A 233 5.56 9.11 -0.21
N SER A 234 6.06 8.90 1.01
CA SER A 234 5.49 9.54 2.20
C SER A 234 5.60 11.08 2.16
N ASN A 235 6.70 11.60 1.61
CA ASN A 235 6.93 13.03 1.44
C ASN A 235 6.08 13.60 0.30
N GLU A 236 5.98 12.91 -0.84
CA GLU A 236 5.10 13.31 -1.94
C GLU A 236 3.64 13.41 -1.49
N LEU A 237 3.14 12.39 -0.77
CA LEU A 237 1.78 12.40 -0.21
C LEU A 237 1.57 13.53 0.80
N ALA A 238 2.59 13.86 1.59
CA ALA A 238 2.52 14.98 2.53
C ALA A 238 2.45 16.34 1.81
N GLN A 239 3.17 16.50 0.70
CA GLN A 239 3.10 17.69 -0.15
C GLN A 239 1.74 17.79 -0.87
N LEU A 240 1.25 16.68 -1.43
CA LEU A 240 -0.07 16.62 -2.07
C LEU A 240 -1.20 16.93 -1.10
N ALA A 241 -1.09 16.53 0.17
CA ALA A 241 -2.06 16.90 1.20
C ALA A 241 -2.17 18.43 1.44
N ASN A 242 -1.12 19.19 1.10
CA ASN A 242 -1.13 20.65 1.21
C ASN A 242 -1.64 21.32 -0.07
N ILE A 243 -1.48 20.68 -1.22
CA ILE A 243 -1.97 21.16 -2.53
C ILE A 243 -3.47 20.87 -2.66
N GLU A 244 -3.91 19.65 -2.37
CA GLU A 244 -5.30 19.20 -2.50
C GLU A 244 -6.01 19.24 -1.15
N THR A 245 -6.75 20.30 -0.91
CA THR A 245 -7.46 20.50 0.36
C THR A 245 -8.64 19.54 0.56
N GLU A 246 -9.30 19.14 -0.53
CA GLU A 246 -10.48 18.25 -0.52
C GLU A 246 -10.18 16.87 0.11
N PHE A 247 -9.02 16.28 -0.22
CA PHE A 247 -8.62 14.95 0.27
C PHE A 247 -7.44 14.99 1.24
N LYS A 248 -7.17 16.16 1.83
CA LYS A 248 -6.03 16.39 2.74
C LYS A 248 -5.90 15.34 3.84
N ASN A 249 -7.02 14.93 4.44
CA ASN A 249 -7.02 13.95 5.51
C ASN A 249 -6.63 12.55 5.02
N ASP A 250 -7.02 12.18 3.81
CA ASP A 250 -6.73 10.86 3.24
C ASP A 250 -5.26 10.77 2.81
N TYR A 251 -4.72 11.80 2.16
CA TYR A 251 -3.28 11.87 1.86
C TYR A 251 -2.41 11.81 3.12
N ARG A 252 -2.80 12.52 4.20
CA ARG A 252 -2.08 12.44 5.48
C ARG A 252 -2.13 11.03 6.07
N LYS A 253 -3.27 10.34 6.02
CA LYS A 253 -3.38 8.95 6.46
C LYS A 253 -2.48 8.03 5.64
N LEU A 254 -2.41 8.21 4.32
CA LEU A 254 -1.53 7.41 3.45
C LEU A 254 -0.05 7.69 3.72
N SER A 255 0.33 8.96 3.86
CA SER A 255 1.69 9.34 4.26
C SER A 255 2.09 8.67 5.58
N MET A 256 1.19 8.67 6.58
CA MET A 256 1.44 7.97 7.84
C MET A 256 1.56 6.45 7.68
N LYS A 257 0.79 5.82 6.78
CA LYS A 257 0.94 4.38 6.50
C LYS A 257 2.32 4.05 5.91
N CYS A 258 2.82 4.86 4.98
CA CYS A 258 4.17 4.69 4.43
C CYS A 258 5.24 4.86 5.52
N LYS A 259 5.08 5.87 6.40
CA LYS A 259 5.99 6.09 7.54
C LYS A 259 5.97 4.90 8.52
N ASP A 260 4.79 4.37 8.85
CA ASP A 260 4.64 3.24 9.76
C ASP A 260 5.18 1.94 9.13
N PHE A 261 5.08 1.77 7.80
CA PHE A 261 5.70 0.66 7.07
C PHE A 261 7.23 0.64 7.24
N VAL A 262 7.89 1.80 7.07
CA VAL A 262 9.35 1.92 7.25
C VAL A 262 9.78 1.62 8.69
N VAL A 263 8.98 2.06 9.67
CA VAL A 263 9.21 1.71 11.09
C VAL A 263 9.08 0.20 11.30
N GLY A 264 8.04 -0.42 10.73
CA GLY A 264 7.84 -1.87 10.83
C GLY A 264 8.97 -2.70 10.20
N MET A 265 9.61 -2.20 9.14
CA MET A 265 10.81 -2.85 8.57
C MET A 265 11.98 -2.83 9.55
N LEU A 266 12.15 -1.74 10.29
CA LEU A 266 13.21 -1.59 11.29
C LEU A 266 12.94 -2.42 12.57
N ASP A 267 11.67 -2.64 12.92
CA ASP A 267 11.25 -3.53 14.01
C ASP A 267 11.62 -4.99 13.74
N LEU A 268 11.70 -5.39 12.46
CA LEU A 268 11.98 -6.77 12.05
C LEU A 268 13.49 -7.11 12.02
N CYS A 269 14.37 -6.11 12.09
CA CYS A 269 15.82 -6.32 12.10
C CYS A 269 16.28 -7.04 13.37
N ARG A 270 17.12 -8.06 13.19
CA ARG A 270 17.66 -8.89 14.28
C ARG A 270 19.13 -8.59 14.57
N ASN A 271 19.88 -8.17 13.56
CA ASN A 271 21.32 -7.97 13.66
C ASN A 271 21.69 -6.50 13.42
N THR A 272 22.84 -6.07 13.94
CA THR A 272 23.38 -4.72 13.72
C THR A 272 23.66 -4.45 12.24
N GLU A 273 24.12 -5.46 11.49
CA GLU A 273 24.36 -5.35 10.05
C GLU A 273 23.07 -5.03 9.27
N GLU A 274 21.94 -5.66 9.61
CA GLU A 274 20.65 -5.38 8.98
C GLU A 274 20.17 -3.95 9.29
N VAL A 275 20.35 -3.52 10.55
CA VAL A 275 20.03 -2.15 10.97
C VAL A 275 20.91 -1.14 10.22
N GLU A 276 22.21 -1.38 10.13
CA GLU A 276 23.14 -0.53 9.38
C GLU A 276 22.80 -0.46 7.89
N ALA A 277 22.45 -1.59 7.27
CA ALA A 277 22.00 -1.64 5.89
C ALA A 277 20.72 -0.81 5.66
N ILE A 278 19.77 -0.82 6.61
CA ILE A 278 18.57 0.03 6.53
C ILE A 278 18.91 1.51 6.75
N LEU A 279 19.80 1.86 7.68
CA LEU A 279 20.09 3.25 8.03
C LEU A 279 21.01 3.97 7.04
N ASN A 280 21.95 3.25 6.43
CA ASN A 280 22.93 3.81 5.51
C ASN A 280 22.49 3.70 4.03
N GLY A 281 21.74 2.65 3.71
CA GLY A 281 21.36 2.33 2.34
C GLY A 281 22.48 1.75 1.50
N ASP A 282 22.22 1.66 0.20
CA ASP A 282 23.14 1.02 -0.73
C ASP A 282 24.46 1.81 -0.79
N VAL A 283 25.56 1.12 -0.50
CA VAL A 283 26.88 1.71 -0.27
C VAL A 283 27.58 2.07 -1.59
N ASP A 284 27.02 1.64 -2.73
CA ASP A 284 27.68 1.67 -4.03
C ASP A 284 27.71 3.06 -4.72
N GLN A 285 26.99 4.07 -4.21
CA GLN A 285 26.99 5.43 -4.81
C GLN A 285 27.93 6.43 -4.13
N SER A 286 28.53 6.11 -2.98
CA SER A 286 29.52 6.98 -2.34
C SER A 286 30.94 6.49 -2.57
N LEU A 287 31.73 7.29 -3.29
CA LEU A 287 33.19 7.17 -3.38
C LEU A 287 33.79 6.83 -2.01
N PRO A 288 34.75 5.88 -1.91
CA PRO A 288 35.34 5.50 -0.65
C PRO A 288 36.23 6.64 -0.15
N SER A 289 35.66 7.57 0.60
CA SER A 289 36.45 8.52 1.39
C SER A 289 37.03 7.77 2.58
N GLU A 290 38.35 7.89 2.78
CA GLU A 290 39.18 7.26 3.84
C GLU A 290 38.78 7.62 5.30
N HIS A 291 37.58 8.14 5.53
CA HIS A 291 37.05 8.43 6.85
C HIS A 291 35.86 7.52 7.10
N HIS A 292 36.04 6.61 8.07
CA HIS A 292 35.14 5.60 8.62
C HIS A 292 33.82 6.16 9.21
N TRP A 293 33.26 7.24 8.66
CA TRP A 293 31.95 7.72 9.09
C TRP A 293 30.86 7.04 8.26
N PRO A 294 29.99 6.20 8.84
CA PRO A 294 28.88 5.64 8.10
C PRO A 294 28.01 6.78 7.56
N CYS A 295 27.78 6.74 6.25
CA CYS A 295 26.93 7.70 5.59
C CYS A 295 25.48 7.38 5.97
N LEU A 296 25.01 7.98 7.08
CA LEU A 296 23.63 7.91 7.58
C LEU A 296 22.65 8.63 6.63
N SER A 297 22.67 8.28 5.34
CA SER A 297 21.96 8.95 4.26
C SER A 297 20.44 8.82 4.45
N ARG A 298 19.94 7.62 4.77
CA ARG A 298 18.50 7.38 5.02
C ARG A 298 18.04 8.04 6.30
N VAL A 299 18.88 8.14 7.34
CA VAL A 299 18.53 8.89 8.57
C VAL A 299 18.43 10.39 8.29
N LYS A 300 19.38 10.97 7.55
CA LYS A 300 19.32 12.38 7.12
C LYS A 300 18.05 12.64 6.30
N LEU A 301 17.70 11.71 5.40
CA LEU A 301 16.48 11.78 4.60
C LEU A 301 15.22 11.67 5.47
N ALA A 302 15.19 10.74 6.43
CA ALA A 302 14.08 10.56 7.36
C ALA A 302 13.85 11.79 8.25
N ILE A 303 14.91 12.49 8.65
CA ILE A 303 14.82 13.78 9.35
C ILE A 303 14.22 14.84 8.42
N LYS A 304 14.71 14.94 7.17
CA LYS A 304 14.19 15.87 6.17
C LYS A 304 12.69 15.64 5.89
N TYR A 305 12.22 14.40 5.93
CA TYR A 305 10.81 14.03 5.71
C TYR A 305 9.97 13.94 7.00
N GLU A 306 10.53 14.38 8.14
CA GLU A 306 9.87 14.39 9.43
C GLU A 306 9.28 13.03 9.84
N VAL A 307 10.04 11.95 9.66
CA VAL A 307 9.64 10.59 10.07
C VAL A 307 10.08 10.34 11.51
N LYS A 308 9.40 11.01 12.44
CA LYS A 308 9.79 11.06 13.87
C LYS A 308 9.92 9.67 14.52
N LYS A 309 8.97 8.76 14.24
CA LYS A 309 8.96 7.39 14.81
C LYS A 309 10.18 6.57 14.37
N PHE A 310 10.64 6.74 13.14
CA PHE A 310 11.79 6.02 12.60
C PHE A 310 13.08 6.45 13.30
N VAL A 311 13.27 7.76 13.47
CA VAL A 311 14.46 8.29 14.15
C VAL A 311 14.41 7.94 15.64
N ALA A 312 13.25 8.01 16.30
CA ALA A 312 13.10 7.69 17.72
C ALA A 312 13.16 6.18 18.03
N HIS A 313 13.27 5.31 17.02
CA HIS A 313 13.27 3.87 17.18
C HIS A 313 14.47 3.38 18.01
N PRO A 314 14.30 2.42 18.96
CA PRO A 314 15.39 1.94 19.81
C PRO A 314 16.64 1.47 19.04
N ASN A 315 16.46 0.72 17.95
CA ASN A 315 17.59 0.22 17.15
C ASN A 315 18.33 1.37 16.43
N CYS A 316 17.58 2.37 15.93
CA CYS A 316 18.16 3.56 15.30
C CYS A 316 18.93 4.40 16.33
N GLN A 317 18.33 4.63 17.50
CA GLN A 317 18.95 5.37 18.60
C GLN A 317 20.20 4.66 19.13
N GLN A 318 20.18 3.33 19.24
CA GLN A 318 21.36 2.58 19.65
C GLN A 318 22.51 2.75 18.67
N GLN A 319 22.26 2.70 17.36
CA GLN A 319 23.29 2.91 16.34
C GLN A 319 23.80 4.35 16.32
N LEU A 320 22.91 5.33 16.48
CA LEU A 320 23.33 6.73 16.60
C LEU A 320 24.17 6.95 17.86
N LEU A 321 23.85 6.25 18.97
CA LEU A 321 24.62 6.31 20.20
C LEU A 321 25.98 5.60 20.09
N THR A 322 26.08 4.48 19.37
CA THR A 322 27.39 3.82 19.15
C THR A 322 28.31 4.72 18.35
N LEU A 323 27.80 5.35 17.28
CA LEU A 323 28.55 6.34 16.50
C LEU A 323 28.89 7.59 17.31
N TRP A 324 27.98 8.04 18.18
CA TRP A 324 28.24 9.20 19.02
C TRP A 324 29.34 8.96 20.06
N TYR A 325 29.41 7.74 20.61
CA TYR A 325 30.36 7.40 21.68
C TYR A 325 31.56 6.57 21.20
N GLU A 326 31.79 6.42 19.90
CA GLU A 326 32.86 5.57 19.33
C GLU A 326 34.24 5.92 19.92
N ASN A 327 34.54 7.22 20.00
CA ASN A 327 35.79 7.74 20.58
C ASN A 327 35.77 7.91 22.11
N LEU A 328 34.61 7.74 22.76
CA LEU A 328 34.38 8.00 24.19
C LEU A 328 33.55 6.89 24.83
N SER A 329 33.86 5.63 24.51
CA SER A 329 33.08 4.44 24.92
C SER A 329 32.92 4.34 26.43
N GLY A 330 33.96 4.72 27.19
CA GLY A 330 33.96 4.76 28.65
C GLY A 330 32.99 5.77 29.26
N LEU A 331 32.57 6.80 28.52
CA LEU A 331 31.70 7.88 29.02
C LEU A 331 30.21 7.50 28.99
N ARG A 332 29.82 6.51 28.18
CA ARG A 332 28.42 6.09 28.00
C ARG A 332 27.82 5.53 29.29
N GLN A 333 28.56 4.67 30.00
CA GLN A 333 28.13 4.00 31.24
C GLN A 333 28.33 4.85 32.51
N GLN A 334 28.92 6.05 32.42
CA GLN A 334 29.24 6.87 33.59
C GLN A 334 27.99 7.56 34.17
N SER A 335 28.08 7.87 35.47
CA SER A 335 27.04 8.60 36.20
C SER A 335 26.85 10.02 35.65
N ILE A 336 25.64 10.56 35.85
CA ILE A 336 25.28 11.91 35.39
C ILE A 336 26.25 12.96 35.93
N SER A 337 26.72 12.79 37.17
CA SER A 337 27.69 13.70 37.81
C SER A 337 29.03 13.71 37.08
N VAL A 338 29.56 12.54 36.70
CA VAL A 338 30.81 12.45 35.94
C VAL A 338 30.65 13.08 34.56
N LYS A 339 29.52 12.83 33.88
CA LYS A 339 29.19 13.49 32.60
C LYS A 339 29.17 15.01 32.74
N PHE A 340 28.54 15.54 33.79
CA PHE A 340 28.50 16.97 34.06
C PHE A 340 29.89 17.58 34.26
N TRP A 341 30.74 16.95 35.09
CA TRP A 341 32.11 17.40 35.32
C TRP A 341 32.96 17.35 34.04
N THR A 342 32.80 16.33 33.21
CA THR A 342 33.51 16.24 31.92
C THR A 342 33.10 17.37 30.96
N VAL A 343 31.81 17.71 30.89
CA VAL A 343 31.32 18.83 30.06
C VAL A 343 31.86 20.16 30.55
N GLN A 344 31.89 20.41 31.86
CA GLN A 344 32.48 21.63 32.41
C GLN A 344 33.98 21.73 32.15
N GLY A 345 34.72 20.63 32.31
CA GLY A 345 36.15 20.57 31.99
C GLY A 345 36.44 20.89 30.52
N VAL A 346 35.66 20.33 29.60
CA VAL A 346 35.76 20.62 28.16
C VAL A 346 35.43 22.08 27.86
N MET A 347 34.42 22.66 28.51
CA MET A 347 34.04 24.06 28.27
C MET A 347 35.15 25.05 28.69
N VAL A 348 35.85 24.78 29.79
CA VAL A 348 37.00 25.58 30.24
C VAL A 348 38.25 25.33 29.37
N GLY A 349 38.43 24.11 28.88
CA GLY A 349 39.55 23.71 28.02
C GLY A 349 39.43 24.14 26.55
N LEU A 350 38.22 24.46 26.08
CA LEU A 350 37.94 24.85 24.69
C LEU A 350 38.83 25.98 24.13
N PRO A 351 39.08 27.11 24.83
CA PRO A 351 39.95 28.17 24.31
C PRO A 351 41.41 27.71 24.14
N PHE A 352 41.89 26.84 25.03
CA PHE A 352 43.24 26.28 24.94
C PHE A 352 43.36 25.25 23.81
N LEU A 353 42.33 24.43 23.60
CA LEU A 353 42.26 23.47 22.49
C LEU A 353 42.14 24.17 21.13
N ALA A 354 41.43 25.29 21.05
CA ALA A 354 41.34 26.10 19.83
C ALA A 354 42.71 26.68 19.44
N ILE A 355 43.47 27.21 20.40
CA ILE A 355 44.84 27.71 20.19
C ILE A 355 45.78 26.56 19.77
N ALA A 356 45.66 25.39 20.40
CA ALA A 356 46.47 24.22 20.06
C ALA A 356 46.16 23.68 18.64
N CYS A 357 44.89 23.67 18.22
CA CYS A 357 44.51 23.28 16.85
C CYS A 357 45.04 24.26 15.80
N TRP A 358 45.16 25.54 16.14
CA TRP A 358 45.68 26.56 15.23
C TRP A 358 47.20 26.45 15.04
N ILE A 359 47.92 26.03 16.08
CA ILE A 359 49.39 25.87 16.07
C ILE A 359 49.82 24.54 15.44
N MET A 360 49.01 23.48 15.54
CA MET A 360 49.42 22.13 15.14
C MET A 360 48.29 21.34 14.43
N PRO A 361 48.05 21.60 13.12
CA PRO A 361 46.93 21.02 12.37
C PRO A 361 47.04 19.50 12.12
N CYS A 362 48.24 18.90 12.22
CA CYS A 362 48.46 17.46 11.94
C CYS A 362 48.66 16.58 13.19
N SER A 363 48.18 17.01 14.37
CA SER A 363 48.26 16.18 15.58
C SER A 363 47.03 15.26 15.73
N LYS A 364 47.20 14.07 16.33
CA LYS A 364 46.07 13.13 16.65
C LYS A 364 44.95 13.80 17.46
N VAL A 365 45.25 14.90 18.16
CA VAL A 365 44.30 15.71 18.93
C VAL A 365 43.35 16.50 18.02
N HIS A 366 43.81 16.95 16.84
CA HIS A 366 42.97 17.63 15.86
C HIS A 366 41.91 16.70 15.25
N HIS A 367 42.27 15.43 14.99
CA HIS A 367 41.36 14.42 14.45
C HIS A 367 40.21 14.10 15.42
N HIS A 368 40.51 13.95 16.72
CA HIS A 368 39.48 13.78 17.75
C HIS A 368 38.56 15.01 17.92
N HIS A 369 39.08 16.21 17.70
CA HIS A 369 38.34 17.45 17.91
C HIS A 369 37.43 17.81 16.71
N SER A 370 37.85 17.51 15.48
CA SER A 370 37.01 17.72 14.27
C SER A 370 35.73 16.88 14.32
N GLU A 371 35.85 15.61 14.71
CA GLU A 371 34.71 14.70 14.89
C GLU A 371 33.79 15.12 16.06
N SER A 372 34.38 15.61 17.16
CA SER A 372 33.62 16.10 18.32
C SER A 372 32.80 17.37 18.04
N ILE A 373 33.30 18.29 17.20
CA ILE A 373 32.54 19.49 16.76
C ILE A 373 31.40 19.09 15.81
N HIS A 374 31.64 18.15 14.90
CA HIS A 374 30.59 17.61 14.03
C HIS A 374 29.48 16.94 14.85
N LEU A 375 29.84 16.18 15.88
CA LEU A 375 28.92 15.65 16.87
C LEU A 375 28.10 16.76 17.53
N ILE A 376 28.73 17.77 18.16
CA ILE A 376 28.00 18.85 18.85
C ILE A 376 27.04 19.61 17.91
N THR A 377 27.42 19.75 16.63
CA THR A 377 26.59 20.40 15.60
C THR A 377 25.40 19.51 15.18
N LEU A 378 25.60 18.20 15.05
CA LEU A 378 24.54 17.20 14.82
C LEU A 378 23.63 17.01 16.04
N GLY A 379 24.17 17.09 17.25
CA GLY A 379 23.43 17.07 18.50
C GLY A 379 22.48 18.27 18.59
N ARG A 380 22.88 19.44 18.11
CA ARG A 380 21.96 20.60 17.95
C ARG A 380 20.84 20.32 16.95
N LEU A 381 21.12 19.64 15.83
CA LEU A 381 20.09 19.29 14.83
C LEU A 381 19.11 18.22 15.33
N LEU A 382 19.61 17.19 16.02
CA LEU A 382 18.80 16.12 16.59
C LEU A 382 17.94 16.60 17.77
N PHE A 383 18.51 17.41 18.67
CA PHE A 383 17.78 17.94 19.83
C PHE A 383 16.75 19.01 19.43
N SER A 384 16.99 19.75 18.33
CA SER A 384 16.04 20.72 17.79
C SER A 384 14.89 20.09 16.98
N SER A 385 14.97 18.81 16.61
CA SER A 385 13.89 18.09 15.89
C SER A 385 13.05 17.18 16.80
N ILE A 386 13.55 16.87 18.00
CA ILE A 386 12.91 15.96 18.98
C ILE A 386 12.12 16.74 20.06
N VAL A 387 12.37 18.04 20.22
CA VAL A 387 11.45 19.00 20.88
C VAL A 387 10.61 19.66 19.80
#